data_AF-A0A9W8QIR1-F1
#
_entry.id   AF-A0A9W8QIR1-F1
#
_cell.length_a   1.000
_cell.length_b   1.000
_cell.length_c   1.000
_cell.angle_alpha   90.00
_cell.angle_beta   90.00
_cell.angle_gamma   90.00
#
_symmetry.space_group_name_H-M   'P 1'
#
loop_
_entity.id
_entity.type
_entity.pdbx_description
1 polymer ?
#
loop_
_entity_poly.entity_id
_entity_poly.type
_entity_poly.pdbx_seq_one_letter_code
_entity_poly.pdbx_strand_id
1 'polypeptide(L)'
;MALKLFNQVRTDLITACVNENNPVPEDVLALQDEGKGHQDVSSSFWQIGLVGARCAKLLTNFKGYNIEIVSDLLYEANTLEQEFGIFGQLLSLEEPYSTIQDTAGRPDLICHGRIGVYEDMWAIRIWNNWRNLLMIVCRVKLFLLNEILMNALAPDNVGQTKLQLRDTMQLLAQLGEGILATLPQAMKFQVTTYEDQTWNDGASGLSSVASAYLLAGRLSVVGQSEATNGETRQWIIQRLTDISKSARIPTALKIIEAIKGVDVQ
;
A
#
# COMPACT_ATOMS: atom_id res chain seq x y z
N MET A 1 -13.40 -10.87 18.68
CA MET A 1 -14.05 -10.20 17.53
C MET A 1 -14.06 -8.67 17.70
N ALA A 2 -14.55 -8.11 18.81
CA ALA A 2 -14.57 -6.66 19.04
C ALA A 2 -13.20 -5.96 18.92
N LEU A 3 -12.14 -6.57 19.48
CA LEU A 3 -10.78 -6.02 19.41
C LEU A 3 -10.19 -5.98 17.98
N LYS A 4 -10.47 -7.02 17.17
CA LYS A 4 -10.10 -7.04 15.74
C LYS A 4 -10.82 -5.93 14.97
N LEU A 5 -12.12 -5.74 15.24
CA LEU A 5 -12.92 -4.67 14.64
C LEU A 5 -12.42 -3.27 15.05
N PHE A 6 -12.09 -3.06 16.33
CA PHE A 6 -11.52 -1.81 16.81
C PHE A 6 -10.24 -1.44 16.06
N ASN A 7 -9.27 -2.36 15.99
CA ASN A 7 -8.03 -2.10 15.27
C ASN A 7 -8.25 -1.90 13.78
N GLN A 8 -9.21 -2.62 13.19
CA GLN A 8 -9.60 -2.40 11.80
C GLN A 8 -10.09 -0.97 11.60
N VAL A 9 -11.07 -0.51 12.39
CA VAL A 9 -11.64 0.84 12.26
C VAL A 9 -10.56 1.89 12.47
N ARG A 10 -9.72 1.72 13.50
CA ARG A 10 -8.57 2.59 13.76
C ARG A 10 -7.63 2.67 12.54
N THR A 11 -7.28 1.51 11.98
CA THR A 11 -6.37 1.41 10.84
C THR A 11 -6.96 2.03 9.58
N ASP A 12 -8.26 1.80 9.34
CA ASP A 12 -8.97 2.38 8.20
C ASP A 12 -9.06 3.91 8.34
N LEU A 13 -9.29 4.44 9.55
CA LEU A 13 -9.26 5.89 9.84
C LEU A 13 -7.87 6.49 9.61
N ILE A 14 -6.82 5.86 10.15
CA ILE A 14 -5.43 6.30 9.93
C ILE A 14 -5.11 6.30 8.43
N THR A 15 -5.50 5.25 7.71
CA THR A 15 -5.30 5.15 6.25
C THR A 15 -6.04 6.25 5.51
N ALA A 16 -7.27 6.59 5.92
CA ALA A 16 -8.02 7.70 5.35
C ALA A 16 -7.31 9.04 5.58
N CYS A 17 -6.86 9.31 6.81
CA CYS A 17 -6.08 10.51 7.13
C CYS A 17 -4.80 10.58 6.27
N VAL A 18 -4.07 9.48 6.16
CA VAL A 18 -2.87 9.37 5.32
C VAL A 18 -3.19 9.66 3.85
N ASN A 19 -4.23 9.06 3.28
CA ASN A 19 -4.59 9.28 1.87
C ASN A 19 -5.05 10.71 1.57
N GLU A 20 -5.66 11.39 2.55
CA GLU A 20 -6.08 12.79 2.46
C GLU A 20 -4.98 13.77 2.91
N ASN A 21 -3.83 13.23 3.32
CA ASN A 21 -2.71 13.96 3.91
C ASN A 21 -3.13 14.80 5.14
N ASN A 22 -4.11 14.34 5.91
CA ASN A 22 -4.62 15.01 7.11
C ASN A 22 -3.97 14.42 8.37
N PRO A 23 -3.85 15.21 9.46
CA PRO A 23 -3.43 14.66 10.75
C PRO A 23 -4.46 13.65 11.25
N VAL A 24 -3.99 12.65 11.99
CA VAL A 24 -4.89 11.73 12.71
C VAL A 24 -5.55 12.50 13.85
N PRO A 25 -6.89 12.44 13.99
CA PRO A 25 -7.59 13.11 15.09
C PRO A 25 -7.08 12.66 16.46
N GLU A 26 -6.96 13.61 17.39
CA GLU A 26 -6.46 13.33 18.76
C GLU A 26 -7.30 12.26 19.47
N ASP A 27 -8.62 12.26 19.28
CA ASP A 27 -9.51 11.25 19.86
C ASP A 27 -9.17 9.82 19.38
N VAL A 28 -8.72 9.66 18.13
CA VAL A 28 -8.30 8.36 17.60
C VAL A 28 -6.99 7.91 18.24
N LEU A 29 -6.08 8.85 18.50
CA LEU A 29 -4.83 8.57 19.22
C LEU A 29 -5.09 8.23 20.70
N ALA A 30 -6.00 8.95 21.34
CA ALA A 30 -6.41 8.68 22.72
C ALA A 30 -7.06 7.29 22.86
N LEU A 31 -7.96 6.93 21.94
CA LEU A 31 -8.55 5.59 21.88
C LEU A 31 -7.50 4.49 21.66
N GLN A 32 -6.47 4.77 20.84
CA GLN A 32 -5.35 3.85 20.65
C GLN A 32 -4.57 3.66 21.95
N ASP A 33 -4.34 4.72 22.71
CA ASP A 33 -3.65 4.64 24.00
C ASP A 33 -4.46 3.87 25.05
N GLU A 34 -5.77 4.10 25.12
CA GLU A 34 -6.67 3.33 26.00
C GLU A 34 -6.71 1.85 25.62
N GLY A 35 -6.69 1.54 24.32
CA GLY A 35 -6.70 0.18 23.80
C GLY A 35 -5.47 -0.67 24.15
N LYS A 36 -4.36 -0.05 24.58
CA LYS A 36 -3.10 -0.76 24.94
C LYS A 36 -3.30 -1.80 26.03
N GLY A 37 -4.18 -1.53 27.01
CA GLY A 37 -4.47 -2.45 28.12
C GLY A 37 -5.31 -3.66 27.74
N HIS A 38 -5.84 -3.70 26.52
CA HIS A 38 -6.83 -4.68 26.08
C HIS A 38 -6.35 -5.58 24.95
N GLN A 39 -5.12 -5.39 24.46
CA GLN A 39 -4.61 -6.10 23.29
C GLN A 39 -3.12 -6.41 23.40
N ASP A 40 -2.66 -7.37 22.59
CA ASP A 40 -1.24 -7.61 22.42
C ASP A 40 -0.59 -6.48 21.62
N VAL A 41 0.05 -5.56 22.35
CA VAL A 41 0.76 -4.43 21.76
C VAL A 41 2.00 -4.88 20.98
N SER A 42 2.50 -6.11 21.16
CA SER A 42 3.63 -6.63 20.40
C SER A 42 3.24 -7.16 19.02
N SER A 43 1.95 -7.43 18.79
CA SER A 43 1.47 -7.94 17.50
C SER A 43 1.79 -6.99 16.35
N SER A 44 2.12 -7.55 15.18
CA SER A 44 2.42 -6.76 13.97
C SER A 44 1.27 -5.81 13.62
N PHE A 45 0.04 -6.26 13.79
CA PHE A 45 -1.15 -5.47 13.50
C PHE A 45 -1.30 -4.25 14.41
N TRP A 46 -0.97 -4.39 15.69
CA TRP A 46 -0.97 -3.24 16.60
C TRP A 46 0.11 -2.23 16.21
N GLN A 47 1.32 -2.73 15.97
CA GLN A 47 2.49 -1.92 15.63
C GLN A 47 2.31 -1.17 14.31
N ILE A 48 1.75 -1.79 13.27
CA ILE A 48 1.42 -1.13 12.01
C ILE A 48 0.48 0.07 12.23
N GLY A 49 -0.46 -0.02 13.17
CA GLY A 49 -1.32 1.11 13.55
C GLY A 49 -0.53 2.27 14.15
N LEU A 50 0.40 1.98 15.07
CA LEU A 50 1.26 3.00 15.70
C LEU A 50 2.12 3.74 14.65
N VAL A 51 2.81 2.96 13.81
CA VAL A 51 3.66 3.51 12.75
C VAL A 51 2.83 4.24 11.69
N GLY A 52 1.63 3.74 11.38
CA GLY A 52 0.69 4.42 10.48
C GLY A 52 0.29 5.81 10.96
N ALA A 53 0.05 5.99 12.27
CA ALA A 53 -0.22 7.31 12.83
C ALA A 53 0.98 8.27 12.66
N ARG A 54 2.21 7.76 12.82
CA ARG A 54 3.43 8.54 12.55
C ARG A 54 3.58 8.85 11.06
N CYS A 55 3.17 7.96 10.16
CA CYS A 55 3.15 8.24 8.72
C CYS A 55 2.24 9.42 8.38
N ALA A 56 1.05 9.48 8.99
CA ALA A 56 0.14 10.63 8.82
C ALA A 56 0.77 11.94 9.31
N LYS A 57 1.51 11.88 10.42
CA LYS A 57 2.27 13.03 10.95
C LYS A 57 3.39 13.44 9.99
N LEU A 58 4.16 12.49 9.47
CA LEU A 58 5.18 12.75 8.45
C LEU A 58 4.57 13.47 7.24
N LEU A 59 3.45 12.99 6.72
CA LEU A 59 2.76 13.62 5.58
C LEU A 59 2.24 15.03 5.90
N THR A 60 1.73 15.24 7.12
CA THR A 60 1.28 16.57 7.55
C THR A 60 2.44 17.55 7.61
N ASN A 61 3.60 17.12 8.15
CA ASN A 61 4.81 17.93 8.16
C ASN A 61 5.34 18.17 6.73
N PHE A 62 5.25 17.15 5.87
CA PHE A 62 5.62 17.23 4.46
C PHE A 62 4.73 18.21 3.66
N LYS A 63 3.45 18.40 4.02
CA LYS A 63 2.62 19.46 3.42
C LYS A 63 3.18 20.87 3.70
N GLY A 64 3.82 21.06 4.84
CA GLY A 64 4.53 22.29 5.22
C GLY A 64 5.98 22.33 4.71
N TYR A 65 6.31 21.52 3.71
CA TYR A 65 7.67 21.38 3.19
C TYR A 65 8.35 22.71 2.90
N ASN A 66 9.57 22.82 3.39
CA ASN A 66 10.58 23.75 2.93
C ASN A 66 11.95 23.05 2.95
N ILE A 67 12.95 23.69 2.33
CA ILE A 67 14.26 23.09 2.16
C ILE A 67 15.03 22.87 3.48
N GLU A 68 14.72 23.66 4.52
CA GLU A 68 15.41 23.62 5.82
C GLU A 68 15.07 22.35 6.60
N ILE A 69 13.87 21.80 6.41
CA ILE A 69 13.39 20.60 7.13
C ILE A 69 13.64 19.29 6.37
N VAL A 70 14.28 19.33 5.18
CA VAL A 70 14.54 18.15 4.35
C VAL A 70 15.25 17.03 5.13
N SER A 71 16.30 17.38 5.86
CA SER A 71 17.10 16.40 6.62
C SER A 71 16.29 15.74 7.72
N ASP A 72 15.47 16.50 8.45
CA ASP A 72 14.63 15.99 9.53
C ASP A 72 13.53 15.08 8.98
N LEU A 73 12.88 15.49 7.88
CA LEU A 73 11.88 14.68 7.20
C LEU A 73 12.48 13.38 6.64
N LEU A 74 13.69 13.44 6.08
CA LEU A 74 14.37 12.26 5.55
C LEU A 74 14.79 11.31 6.68
N TYR A 75 15.25 11.85 7.82
CA TYR A 75 15.54 11.05 9.01
C TYR A 75 14.30 10.31 9.51
N GLU A 76 13.17 11.00 9.65
CA GLU A 76 11.92 10.37 10.06
C GLU A 76 11.44 9.33 9.04
N ALA A 77 11.51 9.63 7.73
CA ALA A 77 11.14 8.68 6.68
C ALA A 77 12.02 7.42 6.69
N ASN A 78 13.33 7.55 6.90
CA ASN A 78 14.24 6.41 7.06
C ASN A 78 13.92 5.59 8.31
N THR A 79 13.59 6.26 9.43
CA THR A 79 13.21 5.59 10.68
C THR A 79 11.93 4.77 10.49
N LEU A 80 10.91 5.35 9.86
CA LEU A 80 9.66 4.65 9.57
C LEU A 80 9.86 3.49 8.59
N GLU A 81 10.69 3.64 7.55
CA GLU A 81 11.02 2.55 6.63
C GLU A 81 11.65 1.35 7.37
N GLN A 82 12.60 1.62 8.27
CA GLN A 82 13.23 0.58 9.09
C GLN A 82 12.24 -0.12 10.02
N GLU A 83 11.39 0.65 10.72
CA GLU A 83 10.35 0.10 11.59
C GLU A 83 9.36 -0.76 10.80
N PHE A 84 8.90 -0.30 9.64
CA PHE A 84 8.07 -1.12 8.76
C PHE A 84 8.79 -2.38 8.28
N GLY A 85 10.10 -2.31 8.03
CA GLY A 85 10.91 -3.48 7.69
C GLY A 85 10.89 -4.54 8.81
N ILE A 86 11.06 -4.12 10.06
CA ILE A 86 10.98 -4.99 11.24
C ILE A 86 9.58 -5.58 11.37
N PHE A 87 8.53 -4.76 11.28
CA PHE A 87 7.15 -5.24 11.42
C PHE A 87 6.68 -6.08 10.23
N GLY A 88 7.24 -5.89 9.04
CA GLY A 88 7.00 -6.75 7.89
C GLY A 88 7.56 -8.16 8.10
N GLN A 89 8.72 -8.28 8.75
CA GLN A 89 9.28 -9.58 9.15
C GLN A 89 8.40 -10.25 10.20
N LEU A 90 7.95 -9.52 11.22
CA LEU A 90 7.03 -10.06 12.23
C LEU A 90 5.71 -10.50 11.60
N LEU A 91 5.13 -9.68 10.72
CA LEU A 91 3.90 -9.99 9.99
C LEU A 91 4.05 -11.27 9.15
N SER A 92 5.24 -11.53 8.58
CA SER A 92 5.50 -12.77 7.84
C SER A 92 5.47 -14.04 8.69
N LEU A 93 5.69 -13.91 10.00
CA LEU A 93 5.59 -15.01 10.95
C LEU A 93 4.15 -15.17 11.47
N GLU A 94 3.47 -14.06 11.72
CA GLU A 94 2.09 -14.05 12.25
C GLU A 94 1.04 -14.41 11.20
N GLU A 95 1.19 -13.93 9.97
CA GLU A 95 0.23 -14.04 8.87
C GLU A 95 0.97 -14.48 7.59
N PRO A 96 1.50 -15.72 7.54
CA PRO A 96 2.27 -16.20 6.40
C PRO A 96 1.41 -16.29 5.14
N TYR A 97 2.04 -16.07 3.98
CA TYR A 97 1.40 -16.28 2.68
C TYR A 97 2.41 -16.88 1.71
N SER A 98 1.91 -17.56 0.69
CA SER A 98 2.73 -18.09 -0.40
C SER A 98 2.49 -17.32 -1.70
N THR A 99 3.38 -17.49 -2.67
CA THR A 99 3.19 -16.95 -4.03
C THR A 99 3.17 -18.11 -5.01
N ILE A 100 2.23 -18.09 -5.94
CA ILE A 100 2.16 -19.01 -7.08
C ILE A 100 2.23 -18.23 -8.39
N GLN A 101 2.64 -18.91 -9.46
CA GLN A 101 2.63 -18.38 -10.82
C GLN A 101 1.40 -18.92 -11.55
N ASP A 102 0.72 -18.04 -12.26
CA ASP A 102 -0.36 -18.41 -13.16
C ASP A 102 0.21 -19.12 -14.38
N THR A 103 -0.10 -20.42 -14.51
CA THR A 103 0.28 -21.20 -15.69
C THR A 103 -0.81 -21.21 -16.75
N ALA A 104 -2.02 -20.73 -16.44
CA ALA A 104 -3.14 -20.67 -17.37
C ALA A 104 -3.05 -19.46 -18.33
N GLY A 105 -2.22 -18.46 -18.03
CA GLY A 105 -1.98 -17.33 -18.89
C GLY A 105 -3.19 -16.40 -19.01
N ARG A 106 -3.68 -15.91 -17.87
CA ARG A 106 -4.77 -14.93 -17.74
C ARG A 106 -4.22 -13.52 -17.45
N PRO A 107 -3.49 -12.88 -18.38
CA PRO A 107 -2.93 -11.55 -18.18
C PRO A 107 -4.02 -10.48 -18.06
N ASP A 108 -5.26 -10.79 -18.45
CA ASP A 108 -6.40 -9.94 -18.14
C ASP A 108 -6.58 -9.87 -16.62
N LEU A 109 -6.70 -11.00 -15.92
CA LEU A 109 -7.04 -11.04 -14.49
C LEU A 109 -5.85 -10.91 -13.54
N ILE A 110 -4.65 -11.27 -14.00
CA ILE A 110 -3.47 -11.45 -13.14
C ILE A 110 -2.31 -10.64 -13.71
N CYS A 111 -1.88 -9.62 -12.96
CA CYS A 111 -0.73 -8.82 -13.35
C CYS A 111 0.55 -9.64 -13.22
N HIS A 112 1.36 -9.66 -14.27
CA HIS A 112 2.65 -10.36 -14.34
C HIS A 112 2.60 -11.85 -13.94
N GLY A 113 1.45 -12.50 -14.03
CA GLY A 113 1.25 -13.91 -13.67
C GLY A 113 1.43 -14.23 -12.18
N ARG A 114 1.63 -13.24 -11.31
CA ARG A 114 1.91 -13.48 -9.89
C ARG A 114 0.64 -13.47 -9.05
N ILE A 115 0.43 -14.51 -8.25
CA ILE A 115 -0.71 -14.62 -7.32
C ILE A 115 -0.20 -14.84 -5.91
N GLY A 116 -0.64 -14.01 -4.96
CA GLY A 116 -0.45 -14.22 -3.53
C GLY A 116 -1.58 -15.09 -2.97
N VAL A 117 -1.23 -16.14 -2.22
CA VAL A 117 -2.16 -17.06 -1.57
C VAL A 117 -2.04 -16.88 -0.06
N TYR A 118 -3.06 -16.25 0.49
CA TYR A 118 -3.24 -15.90 1.90
C TYR A 118 -4.22 -16.87 2.57
N GLU A 119 -4.13 -17.01 3.89
CA GLU A 119 -5.08 -17.83 4.65
C GLU A 119 -6.52 -17.32 4.50
N ASP A 120 -6.72 -16.01 4.63
CA ASP A 120 -8.03 -15.39 4.51
C ASP A 120 -7.97 -13.91 4.03
N MET A 121 -9.15 -13.28 3.95
CA MET A 121 -9.28 -11.86 3.60
C MET A 121 -8.70 -10.93 4.67
N TRP A 122 -8.56 -11.39 5.91
CA TRP A 122 -7.99 -10.60 7.00
C TRP A 122 -6.47 -10.44 6.80
N ALA A 123 -5.78 -11.54 6.49
CA ALA A 123 -4.36 -11.53 6.14
C ALA A 123 -4.09 -10.59 4.95
N ILE A 124 -4.88 -10.68 3.87
CA ILE A 124 -4.77 -9.77 2.71
C ILE A 124 -4.86 -8.30 3.14
N ARG A 125 -5.80 -7.98 4.04
CA ARG A 125 -6.03 -6.61 4.49
C ARG A 125 -4.86 -6.08 5.31
N ILE A 126 -4.31 -6.86 6.24
CA ILE A 126 -3.15 -6.42 7.04
C ILE A 126 -1.93 -6.22 6.14
N TRP A 127 -1.64 -7.17 5.26
CA TRP A 127 -0.53 -7.07 4.32
C TRP A 127 -0.65 -5.85 3.40
N ASN A 128 -1.82 -5.62 2.81
CA ASN A 128 -2.03 -4.47 1.93
C ASN A 128 -2.06 -3.14 2.69
N ASN A 129 -2.39 -3.15 3.98
CA ASN A 129 -2.27 -1.97 4.80
C ASN A 129 -0.81 -1.61 5.07
N TRP A 130 -0.02 -2.59 5.52
CA TRP A 130 1.42 -2.44 5.70
C TRP A 130 2.10 -1.95 4.42
N ARG A 131 1.83 -2.61 3.27
CA ARG A 131 2.41 -2.21 1.97
C ARG A 131 2.04 -0.77 1.61
N ASN A 132 0.78 -0.39 1.74
CA ASN A 132 0.34 0.96 1.37
C ASN A 132 1.04 2.03 2.23
N LEU A 133 1.05 1.87 3.55
CA LEU A 133 1.72 2.82 4.44
C LEU A 133 3.22 2.94 4.11
N LEU A 134 3.89 1.81 3.86
CA LEU A 134 5.31 1.83 3.48
C LEU A 134 5.53 2.45 2.10
N MET A 135 4.66 2.18 1.11
CA MET A 135 4.74 2.85 -0.20
C MET A 135 4.67 4.37 -0.04
N ILE A 136 3.81 4.88 0.85
CA ILE A 136 3.68 6.32 1.11
C ILE A 136 4.97 6.89 1.72
N VAL A 137 5.57 6.20 2.70
CA VAL A 137 6.87 6.60 3.26
C VAL A 137 7.95 6.61 2.17
N CYS A 138 8.00 5.58 1.33
CA CYS A 138 8.93 5.50 0.21
C CYS A 138 8.74 6.67 -0.77
N ARG A 139 7.50 7.08 -1.06
CA ARG A 139 7.24 8.23 -1.96
C ARG A 139 7.73 9.55 -1.38
N VAL A 140 7.47 9.81 -0.09
CA VAL A 140 8.03 10.98 0.60
C VAL A 140 9.56 10.95 0.55
N LYS A 141 10.16 9.79 0.86
CA LYS A 141 11.61 9.61 0.80
C LYS A 141 12.18 9.85 -0.60
N LEU A 142 11.55 9.35 -1.66
CA LEU A 142 11.98 9.61 -3.05
C LEU A 142 11.96 11.09 -3.39
N PHE A 143 10.91 11.81 -3.00
CA PHE A 143 10.85 13.26 -3.18
C PHE A 143 12.02 13.95 -2.48
N LEU A 144 12.24 13.65 -1.19
CA LEU A 144 13.31 14.27 -0.40
C LEU A 144 14.71 13.96 -0.92
N LEU A 145 14.95 12.72 -1.36
CA LEU A 145 16.22 12.32 -1.96
C LEU A 145 16.47 13.05 -3.29
N ASN A 146 15.44 13.22 -4.11
CA ASN A 146 15.54 14.03 -5.33
C ASN A 146 15.84 15.50 -5.00
N GLU A 147 15.17 16.09 -4.00
CA GLU A 147 15.44 17.46 -3.58
C GLU A 147 16.88 17.67 -3.12
N ILE A 148 17.46 16.72 -2.38
CA ILE A 148 18.88 16.76 -1.98
C ILE A 148 19.79 16.74 -3.20
N LEU A 149 19.49 15.91 -4.20
CA LEU A 149 20.29 15.80 -5.41
C LEU A 149 20.18 17.05 -6.30
N MET A 150 18.96 17.59 -6.48
CA MET A 150 18.70 18.73 -7.35
C MET A 150 19.21 20.04 -6.78
N ASN A 151 19.13 20.21 -5.46
CA ASN A 151 19.57 21.43 -4.78
C ASN A 151 21.00 21.32 -4.21
N ALA A 152 21.70 20.20 -4.47
CA ALA A 152 23.05 19.93 -3.98
C ALA A 152 23.21 20.14 -2.45
N LEU A 153 22.20 19.74 -1.66
CA LEU A 153 22.15 19.99 -0.21
C LEU A 153 23.20 19.18 0.57
N ALA A 154 23.65 18.05 0.01
CA ALA A 154 24.66 17.17 0.59
C ALA A 154 25.65 16.70 -0.49
N PRO A 155 26.53 17.58 -0.99
CA PRO A 155 27.38 17.30 -2.15
C PRO A 155 28.36 16.15 -1.90
N ASP A 156 28.81 15.96 -0.66
CA ASP A 156 29.71 14.87 -0.28
C ASP A 156 29.02 13.50 -0.25
N ASN A 157 27.67 13.47 -0.18
CA ASN A 157 26.88 12.25 -0.01
C ASN A 157 26.15 11.82 -1.29
N VAL A 158 26.39 12.47 -2.44
CA VAL A 158 25.66 12.22 -3.70
C VAL A 158 25.62 10.74 -4.09
N GLY A 159 26.73 10.00 -3.91
CA GLY A 159 26.78 8.57 -4.19
C GLY A 159 25.82 7.76 -3.31
N GLN A 160 25.80 8.05 -2.01
CA GLN A 160 24.90 7.40 -1.05
C GLN A 160 23.44 7.79 -1.30
N THR A 161 23.16 9.06 -1.59
CA THR A 161 21.81 9.54 -1.91
C THR A 161 21.26 8.86 -3.17
N LYS A 162 22.08 8.70 -4.21
CA LYS A 162 21.68 7.96 -5.43
C LYS A 162 21.41 6.48 -5.15
N LEU A 163 22.22 5.85 -4.29
CA LEU A 163 21.99 4.47 -3.88
C LEU A 163 20.66 4.33 -3.13
N GLN A 164 20.41 5.18 -2.13
CA GLN A 164 19.14 5.20 -1.40
C GLN A 164 17.94 5.41 -2.33
N LEU A 165 18.07 6.30 -3.31
CA LEU A 165 17.00 6.54 -4.29
C LEU A 165 16.69 5.29 -5.11
N ARG A 166 17.72 4.57 -5.59
CA ARG A 166 17.56 3.31 -6.29
C ARG A 166 16.90 2.25 -5.42
N ASP A 167 17.38 2.09 -4.18
CA ASP A 167 16.86 1.08 -3.25
C ASP A 167 15.40 1.36 -2.90
N THR A 168 15.05 2.63 -2.65
CA THR A 168 13.66 3.04 -2.40
C THR A 168 12.76 2.83 -3.62
N MET A 169 13.24 3.11 -4.84
CA MET A 169 12.49 2.79 -6.07
C MET A 169 12.24 1.29 -6.22
N GLN A 170 13.25 0.47 -5.95
CA GLN A 170 13.13 -0.99 -6.02
C GLN A 170 12.14 -1.52 -4.96
N LEU A 171 12.22 -1.01 -3.73
CA LEU A 171 11.26 -1.35 -2.68
C LEU A 171 9.84 -0.94 -3.07
N LEU A 172 9.65 0.25 -3.61
CA LEU A 172 8.34 0.75 -4.05
C LEU A 172 7.72 -0.14 -5.14
N ALA A 173 8.53 -0.58 -6.13
CA ALA A 173 8.10 -1.56 -7.13
C ALA A 173 7.69 -2.90 -6.49
N GLN A 174 8.50 -3.44 -5.57
CA GLN A 174 8.20 -4.70 -4.89
C GLN A 174 6.90 -4.64 -4.07
N LEU A 175 6.64 -3.52 -3.40
CA LEU A 175 5.40 -3.31 -2.65
C LEU A 175 4.19 -3.23 -3.59
N GLY A 176 4.34 -2.53 -4.73
CA GLY A 176 3.32 -2.46 -5.78
C GLY A 176 2.95 -3.86 -6.30
N GLU A 177 3.95 -4.65 -6.68
CA GLU A 177 3.76 -6.04 -7.11
C GLU A 177 3.07 -6.89 -6.04
N GLY A 178 3.43 -6.70 -4.76
CA GLY A 178 2.79 -7.38 -3.65
C GLY A 178 1.30 -7.04 -3.50
N ILE A 179 0.91 -5.79 -3.75
CA ILE A 179 -0.51 -5.37 -3.77
C ILE A 179 -1.22 -6.02 -4.97
N LEU A 180 -0.63 -5.95 -6.17
CA LEU A 180 -1.24 -6.49 -7.38
C LEU A 180 -1.45 -8.01 -7.28
N ALA A 181 -0.50 -8.72 -6.69
CA ALA A 181 -0.59 -10.17 -6.46
C ALA A 181 -1.76 -10.58 -5.54
N THR A 182 -2.31 -9.65 -4.74
CA THR A 182 -3.47 -9.96 -3.88
C THR A 182 -4.81 -9.89 -4.61
N LEU A 183 -4.86 -9.24 -5.78
CA LEU A 183 -6.09 -8.99 -6.52
C LEU A 183 -6.85 -10.28 -6.84
N PRO A 184 -6.20 -11.37 -7.32
CA PRO A 184 -6.97 -12.53 -7.76
C PRO A 184 -7.76 -13.17 -6.62
N GLN A 185 -7.10 -13.39 -5.47
CA GLN A 185 -7.76 -13.94 -4.29
C GLN A 185 -8.77 -12.96 -3.68
N ALA A 186 -8.47 -11.66 -3.64
CA ALA A 186 -9.38 -10.65 -3.10
C ALA A 186 -10.66 -10.48 -3.93
N MET A 187 -10.59 -10.72 -5.23
CA MET A 187 -11.74 -10.75 -6.14
C MET A 187 -12.49 -12.09 -6.12
N LYS A 188 -12.01 -13.06 -5.33
CA LYS A 188 -12.51 -14.44 -5.27
C LYS A 188 -12.49 -15.15 -6.63
N PHE A 189 -11.50 -14.85 -7.46
CA PHE A 189 -11.20 -15.79 -8.53
C PHE A 189 -10.63 -17.04 -7.87
N GLN A 190 -11.44 -18.09 -7.79
CA GLN A 190 -11.08 -19.31 -7.09
C GLN A 190 -9.92 -19.98 -7.83
N VAL A 191 -8.74 -19.95 -7.24
CA VAL A 191 -7.67 -20.92 -7.52
C VAL A 191 -7.84 -22.00 -6.46
N THR A 192 -8.52 -23.08 -6.79
CA THR A 192 -8.94 -24.09 -5.80
C THR A 192 -7.80 -24.91 -5.25
N THR A 193 -6.69 -25.10 -5.98
CA THR A 193 -5.49 -25.82 -5.51
C THR A 193 -4.34 -25.64 -6.49
N TYR A 194 -3.11 -25.98 -6.05
CA TYR A 194 -1.88 -26.01 -6.85
C TYR A 194 -1.98 -26.91 -8.10
N GLU A 195 -2.87 -27.91 -8.08
CA GLU A 195 -2.96 -28.98 -9.07
C GLU A 195 -4.12 -28.79 -10.07
N ASP A 196 -5.17 -28.05 -9.71
CA ASP A 196 -6.32 -27.78 -10.57
C ASP A 196 -6.55 -26.27 -10.65
N GLN A 197 -5.88 -25.62 -11.60
CA GLN A 197 -6.16 -24.23 -12.01
C GLN A 197 -7.49 -24.15 -12.78
N THR A 198 -8.55 -24.75 -12.25
CA THR A 198 -9.90 -24.65 -12.78
C THR A 198 -10.52 -23.35 -12.30
N TRP A 199 -10.47 -22.34 -13.17
CA TRP A 199 -11.13 -21.07 -12.92
C TRP A 199 -12.65 -21.26 -13.04
N ASN A 200 -13.37 -21.05 -11.96
CA ASN A 200 -14.83 -20.96 -12.03
C ASN A 200 -15.22 -19.62 -12.71
N ASP A 201 -15.60 -19.69 -13.99
CA ASP A 201 -16.18 -18.58 -14.76
C ASP A 201 -17.49 -18.03 -14.15
N GLY A 202 -18.02 -18.68 -13.11
CA GLY A 202 -19.15 -18.20 -12.31
C GLY A 202 -18.86 -16.96 -11.43
N ALA A 203 -17.61 -16.52 -11.34
CA ALA A 203 -17.23 -15.27 -10.67
C ALA A 203 -17.48 -14.04 -11.57
N SER A 204 -18.69 -13.91 -12.11
CA SER A 204 -19.14 -12.70 -12.78
C SER A 204 -19.33 -11.59 -11.74
N GLY A 205 -18.26 -10.85 -11.47
CA GLY A 205 -18.30 -9.60 -10.72
C GLY A 205 -17.59 -9.65 -9.37
N LEU A 206 -17.06 -8.48 -8.98
CA LEU A 206 -16.67 -8.16 -7.61
C LEU A 206 -17.73 -8.69 -6.65
N SER A 207 -17.40 -9.72 -5.87
CA SER A 207 -18.36 -10.39 -5.00
C SER A 207 -18.97 -9.48 -3.92
N SER A 208 -18.45 -8.25 -3.74
CA SER A 208 -19.12 -7.18 -3.01
C SER A 208 -18.62 -5.78 -3.44
N VAL A 209 -19.49 -4.76 -3.32
CA VAL A 209 -19.13 -3.33 -3.47
C VAL A 209 -18.03 -2.93 -2.47
N ALA A 210 -18.01 -3.53 -1.28
CA ALA A 210 -16.97 -3.27 -0.27
C ALA A 210 -15.58 -3.74 -0.75
N SER A 211 -15.49 -4.94 -1.33
CA SER A 211 -14.24 -5.44 -1.95
C SER A 211 -13.79 -4.53 -3.09
N ALA A 212 -14.74 -4.04 -3.90
CA ALA A 212 -14.47 -3.12 -5.00
C ALA A 212 -13.86 -1.79 -4.53
N TYR A 213 -14.41 -1.19 -3.47
CA TYR A 213 -13.87 0.03 -2.85
C TYR A 213 -12.48 -0.19 -2.26
N LEU A 214 -12.30 -1.29 -1.51
CA LEU A 214 -11.01 -1.62 -0.91
C LEU A 214 -9.92 -1.76 -1.99
N LEU A 215 -10.22 -2.47 -3.08
CA LEU A 215 -9.27 -2.67 -4.17
C LEU A 215 -9.00 -1.40 -4.97
N ALA A 216 -10.01 -0.57 -5.21
CA ALA A 216 -9.84 0.69 -5.95
C ALA A 216 -8.82 1.61 -5.27
N GLY A 217 -8.87 1.74 -3.94
CA GLY A 217 -7.89 2.52 -3.19
C GLY A 217 -6.46 1.96 -3.32
N ARG A 218 -6.28 0.64 -3.27
CA ARG A 218 -4.95 0.02 -3.40
C ARG A 218 -4.39 0.16 -4.82
N LEU A 219 -5.24 -0.05 -5.83
CA LEU A 219 -4.91 0.16 -7.24
C LEU A 219 -4.53 1.62 -7.53
N SER A 220 -5.19 2.58 -6.87
CA SER A 220 -4.84 4.00 -6.96
C SER A 220 -3.39 4.26 -6.53
N VAL A 221 -2.98 3.72 -5.38
CA VAL A 221 -1.64 3.94 -4.82
C VAL A 221 -0.58 3.33 -5.73
N VAL A 222 -0.81 2.12 -6.24
CA VAL A 222 0.12 1.48 -7.19
C VAL A 222 0.15 2.24 -8.51
N GLY A 223 -0.99 2.53 -9.12
CA GLY A 223 -1.04 3.21 -10.42
C GLY A 223 -0.38 4.58 -10.42
N GLN A 224 -0.47 5.33 -9.32
CA GLN A 224 0.16 6.64 -9.17
C GLN A 224 1.63 6.58 -8.74
N SER A 225 2.18 5.39 -8.49
CA SER A 225 3.55 5.22 -8.05
C SER A 225 4.54 5.49 -9.18
N GLU A 226 5.62 6.18 -8.82
CA GLU A 226 6.78 6.51 -9.66
C GLU A 226 7.49 5.24 -10.15
N ALA A 227 7.40 4.14 -9.40
CA ALA A 227 8.02 2.86 -9.71
C ALA A 227 7.18 1.96 -10.63
N THR A 228 5.93 2.33 -10.94
CA THR A 228 5.03 1.53 -11.77
C THR A 228 5.26 1.83 -13.25
N ASN A 229 5.52 0.82 -14.07
CA ASN A 229 5.76 1.02 -15.50
C ASN A 229 4.43 1.26 -16.28
N GLY A 230 4.54 1.73 -17.52
CA GLY A 230 3.37 2.08 -18.34
C GLY A 230 2.44 0.90 -18.63
N GLU A 231 2.96 -0.30 -18.86
CA GLU A 231 2.14 -1.50 -19.10
C GLU A 231 1.31 -1.84 -17.85
N THR A 232 1.94 -1.87 -16.68
CA THR A 232 1.28 -2.09 -15.39
C THR A 232 0.26 -0.99 -15.09
N ARG A 233 0.55 0.29 -15.39
CA ARG A 233 -0.43 1.39 -15.23
C ARG A 233 -1.65 1.17 -16.12
N GLN A 234 -1.48 0.79 -17.38
CA GLN A 234 -2.60 0.51 -18.28
C GLN A 234 -3.43 -0.67 -17.79
N TRP A 235 -2.78 -1.73 -17.30
CA TRP A 235 -3.46 -2.86 -16.68
C TRP A 235 -4.32 -2.42 -15.48
N ILE A 236 -3.76 -1.60 -14.59
CA ILE A 236 -4.47 -1.04 -13.43
C ILE A 236 -5.67 -0.18 -13.87
N ILE A 237 -5.50 0.70 -14.85
CA ILE A 237 -6.57 1.54 -15.41
C ILE A 237 -7.72 0.67 -15.93
N GLN A 238 -7.40 -0.41 -16.64
CA GLN A 238 -8.40 -1.33 -17.15
C GLN A 238 -9.18 -1.99 -16.00
N ARG A 239 -8.50 -2.49 -14.96
CA ARG A 239 -9.16 -3.06 -13.79
C ARG A 239 -10.03 -2.05 -13.04
N LEU A 240 -9.57 -0.82 -12.84
CA LEU A 240 -10.36 0.24 -12.24
C LEU A 240 -11.60 0.60 -13.08
N THR A 241 -11.47 0.54 -14.42
CA THR A 241 -12.59 0.76 -15.33
C THR A 241 -13.65 -0.31 -15.17
N ASP A 242 -13.23 -1.58 -15.06
CA ASP A 242 -14.13 -2.71 -14.84
C ASP A 242 -14.82 -2.61 -13.47
N ILE A 243 -14.06 -2.24 -12.42
CA ILE A 243 -14.59 -1.96 -11.08
C ILE A 243 -15.65 -0.85 -11.12
N SER A 244 -15.37 0.26 -11.82
CA SER A 244 -16.30 1.38 -11.93
C SER A 244 -17.62 0.96 -12.58
N LYS A 245 -17.55 0.20 -13.68
CA LYS A 245 -18.72 -0.29 -14.41
C LYS A 245 -19.54 -1.28 -13.60
N SER A 246 -18.88 -2.24 -12.92
CA SER A 246 -19.58 -3.30 -12.19
C SER A 246 -20.16 -2.83 -10.86
N ALA A 247 -19.45 -1.97 -10.12
CA ALA A 247 -19.83 -1.55 -8.76
C ALA A 247 -20.46 -0.14 -8.70
N ARG A 248 -20.56 0.56 -9.84
CA ARG A 248 -21.05 1.96 -9.94
C ARG A 248 -20.35 2.92 -8.97
N ILE A 249 -19.04 2.74 -8.80
CA ILE A 249 -18.22 3.56 -7.89
C ILE A 249 -17.69 4.78 -8.68
N PRO A 250 -18.21 6.00 -8.46
CA PRO A 250 -17.76 7.18 -9.21
C PRO A 250 -16.32 7.57 -8.89
N THR A 251 -15.86 7.26 -7.68
CA THR A 251 -14.48 7.51 -7.23
C THR A 251 -13.44 6.82 -8.11
N ALA A 252 -13.77 5.67 -8.70
CA ALA A 252 -12.85 4.95 -9.59
C ALA A 252 -12.50 5.75 -10.85
N LEU A 253 -13.44 6.56 -11.37
CA LEU A 253 -13.16 7.43 -12.53
C LEU A 253 -12.16 8.54 -12.19
N LYS A 254 -12.32 9.19 -11.03
CA LYS A 254 -11.36 10.19 -10.54
C LYS A 254 -9.96 9.60 -10.35
N ILE A 255 -9.90 8.36 -9.85
CA ILE A 255 -8.62 7.63 -9.69
C ILE A 255 -7.98 7.37 -11.06
N ILE A 256 -8.76 6.93 -12.05
CA ILE A 256 -8.25 6.70 -13.41
C ILE A 256 -7.67 7.97 -14.01
N GLU A 257 -8.34 9.11 -13.86
CA GLU A 257 -7.83 10.40 -14.33
C GLU A 257 -6.51 10.78 -13.64
N ALA A 258 -6.41 10.60 -12.32
CA ALA A 258 -5.19 10.87 -11.58
C ALA A 258 -4.02 9.99 -12.04
N ILE A 259 -4.24 8.69 -12.31
CA ILE A 259 -3.21 7.79 -12.83
C ILE A 259 -2.75 8.21 -14.22
N LYS A 260 -3.68 8.54 -15.12
CA LYS A 260 -3.35 9.00 -16.48
C LYS A 260 -2.52 10.28 -16.49
N GLY A 261 -2.70 11.15 -15.49
CA GLY A 261 -1.90 12.37 -15.35
C GLY A 261 -0.42 12.12 -15.04
N VAL A 262 -0.06 10.94 -14.53
CA VAL A 262 1.34 10.60 -14.20
C VAL A 262 2.20 10.38 -15.45
N ASP A 263 1.63 9.83 -16.52
CA ASP A 263 2.37 9.55 -17.76
C ASP A 263 2.61 10.81 -18.63
N VAL A 264 2.08 11.97 -18.21
CA VAL A 264 2.17 13.25 -18.93
C VAL A 264 3.20 14.19 -18.30
N GLN A 265 3.81 13.81 -17.17
CA GLN A 265 4.88 14.55 -16.47
C GLN A 265 6.26 13.95 -16.78
#